data_AF-A0A0F3GTX6-F1
#
_entry.id   AF-A0A0F3GTX6-F1
#
_cell.length_a   1.000
_cell.length_b   1.000
_cell.length_c   1.000
_cell.angle_alpha   90.00
_cell.angle_beta   90.00
_cell.angle_gamma   90.00
#
_symmetry.space_group_name_H-M   'P 1'
#
loop_
_entity.id
_entity.type
_entity.pdbx_description
1 polymer ?
#
loop_
_entity_poly.entity_id
_entity_poly.type
_entity_poly.pdbx_seq_one_letter_code
_entity_poly.pdbx_strand_id
1 'polypeptide(L)'
;MQLSQLGLQLGSFLGHAYLIPFKNTKENKTDVQLIVGYKGLYDLARRSGKLITVLAEVVYEGEPFNLELGLNPVMTHSPLPPSKRSNQIIGAYAVAELKDGGKQFQFMWKEDIDAIANKAKIKSKISPWHEHYPAMAKKTVLRSLAKLLPMSAEFYQAAAMDEENTQVSFA
;
A
#
# COMPACT_ATOMS: atom_id res chain seq x y z
N MET A 1 10.85 9.33 -18.24
CA MET A 1 10.97 7.97 -18.81
C MET A 1 10.29 6.88 -17.96
N GLN A 2 10.32 6.92 -16.62
CA GLN A 2 9.84 5.84 -15.74
C GLN A 2 8.34 5.45 -15.87
N LEU A 3 7.43 6.41 -16.10
CA LEU A 3 6.00 6.13 -16.32
C LEU A 3 5.72 5.25 -17.55
N SER A 4 6.43 5.53 -18.65
CA SER A 4 6.29 4.78 -19.90
C SER A 4 6.78 3.34 -19.75
N GLN A 5 7.75 3.11 -18.88
CA GLN A 5 8.33 1.78 -18.62
C GLN A 5 7.38 0.90 -17.79
N LEU A 6 6.56 1.50 -16.92
CA LEU A 6 5.56 0.79 -16.11
C LEU A 6 4.18 0.72 -16.79
N GLY A 7 4.00 1.36 -17.96
CA GLY A 7 2.70 1.41 -18.65
C GLY A 7 1.57 2.02 -17.81
N LEU A 8 1.92 2.89 -16.84
CA LEU A 8 0.98 3.58 -15.97
C LEU A 8 0.57 4.91 -16.60
N GLN A 9 -0.73 5.20 -16.62
CA GLN A 9 -1.24 6.49 -17.06
C GLN A 9 -1.10 7.54 -15.95
N LEU A 10 -0.67 8.75 -16.34
CA LEU A 10 -0.70 9.93 -15.50
C LEU A 10 -2.14 10.38 -15.31
N GLY A 11 -2.62 10.38 -14.07
CA GLY A 11 -3.95 10.88 -13.77
C GLY A 11 -4.34 10.74 -12.31
N SER A 12 -4.52 11.88 -11.64
CA SER A 12 -5.13 12.00 -10.32
C SER A 12 -6.53 11.36 -10.27
N PHE A 13 -7.22 11.25 -11.42
CA PHE A 13 -8.59 10.74 -11.53
C PHE A 13 -8.72 9.21 -11.36
N LEU A 14 -7.76 8.41 -11.87
CA LEU A 14 -7.77 6.95 -11.69
C LEU A 14 -6.96 6.47 -10.48
N GLY A 15 -6.12 7.33 -9.88
CA GLY A 15 -5.30 6.99 -8.71
C GLY A 15 -4.18 5.99 -8.98
N HIS A 16 -3.70 5.93 -10.22
CA HIS A 16 -2.66 5.00 -10.66
C HIS A 16 -1.25 5.47 -10.33
N ALA A 17 -0.96 6.73 -10.61
CA ALA A 17 0.29 7.37 -10.24
C ALA A 17 0.06 8.86 -10.03
N TYR A 18 0.74 9.42 -9.04
CA TYR A 18 0.69 10.81 -8.64
C TYR A 18 2.08 11.42 -8.88
N LEU A 19 2.11 12.60 -9.48
CA LEU A 19 3.30 13.46 -9.46
C LEU A 19 3.15 14.37 -8.26
N ILE A 20 3.98 14.17 -7.24
CA ILE A 20 3.94 14.98 -6.02
C ILE A 20 5.19 15.86 -6.00
N PRO A 21 5.02 17.19 -5.94
CA PRO A 21 6.15 18.11 -5.77
C PRO A 21 6.67 18.01 -4.33
N PHE A 22 7.96 17.77 -4.20
CA PHE A 22 8.70 17.84 -2.94
C PHE A 22 9.60 19.07 -2.97
N LYS A 23 9.44 19.95 -1.98
CA LYS A 23 10.34 21.10 -1.84
C LYS A 23 11.64 20.62 -1.22
N ASN A 24 12.72 20.69 -2.00
CA ASN A 24 14.07 20.40 -1.57
C ASN A 24 14.66 21.68 -0.97
N THR A 25 14.62 21.77 0.37
CA THR A 25 15.06 22.95 1.12
C THR A 25 16.57 23.19 1.05
N LYS A 26 17.34 22.17 0.66
CA LYS A 26 18.81 22.23 0.53
C LYS A 26 19.26 22.91 -0.76
N GLU A 27 18.62 22.57 -1.88
CA GLU A 27 18.92 23.17 -3.18
C GLU A 27 17.98 24.34 -3.53
N ASN A 28 17.00 24.64 -2.67
CA ASN A 28 15.95 25.62 -2.90
C ASN A 28 15.19 25.38 -4.23
N LYS A 29 14.98 24.10 -4.57
CA LYS A 29 14.27 23.65 -5.77
C LYS A 29 13.07 22.79 -5.38
N THR A 30 12.12 22.65 -6.30
CA THR A 30 10.98 21.73 -6.16
C THR A 30 11.19 20.55 -7.08
N ASP A 31 11.49 19.39 -6.49
CA ASP A 31 11.68 18.13 -7.21
C ASP A 31 10.33 17.41 -7.33
N VAL A 32 9.96 17.01 -8.54
CA VAL A 32 8.69 16.28 -8.76
C VAL A 32 8.98 14.79 -8.69
N GLN A 33 8.42 14.11 -7.68
CA GLN A 33 8.55 12.66 -7.53
C GLN A 33 7.30 11.94 -8.03
N LEU A 34 7.51 10.81 -8.69
CA LEU A 34 6.47 9.88 -9.07
C LEU A 34 6.14 8.95 -7.90
N ILE A 35 4.91 9.00 -7.42
CA ILE A 35 4.41 8.10 -6.39
C ILE A 35 3.32 7.23 -7.00
N VAL A 36 3.51 5.91 -6.98
CA VAL A 36 2.52 4.98 -7.53
C VAL A 36 1.38 4.85 -6.51
N GLY A 37 0.15 5.03 -6.95
CA GLY A 37 -1.04 4.88 -6.10
C GLY A 37 -1.40 3.41 -5.89
N TYR A 38 -2.20 3.13 -4.85
CA TYR A 38 -2.68 1.77 -4.57
C TYR A 38 -3.42 1.15 -5.77
N LYS A 39 -4.23 1.93 -6.48
CA LYS A 39 -4.95 1.46 -7.68
C LYS A 39 -3.98 1.12 -8.83
N GLY A 40 -2.86 1.84 -8.94
CA GLY A 40 -1.81 1.53 -9.92
C GLY A 40 -1.08 0.24 -9.60
N LEU A 41 -0.76 0.00 -8.32
CA LEU A 41 -0.23 -1.29 -7.87
C LEU A 41 -1.22 -2.43 -8.12
N TYR A 42 -2.51 -2.18 -7.89
CA TYR A 42 -3.57 -3.14 -8.15
C TYR A 42 -3.67 -3.53 -9.63
N ASP A 43 -3.63 -2.55 -10.51
CA ASP A 43 -3.65 -2.76 -11.97
C ASP A 43 -2.41 -3.49 -12.46
N LEU A 44 -1.22 -3.14 -11.94
CA LEU A 44 0.03 -3.85 -12.25
C LEU A 44 -0.03 -5.31 -11.79
N ALA A 45 -0.53 -5.55 -10.57
CA ALA A 45 -0.71 -6.89 -10.03
C ALA A 45 -1.66 -7.72 -10.92
N ARG A 46 -2.77 -7.14 -11.40
CA ARG A 46 -3.71 -7.80 -12.31
C ARG A 46 -3.13 -8.06 -13.71
N ARG A 47 -2.38 -7.10 -14.27
CA ARG A 47 -1.74 -7.24 -15.60
C ARG A 47 -0.70 -8.36 -15.64
N SER A 48 -0.11 -8.73 -14.51
CA SER A 48 0.78 -9.89 -14.43
C SER A 48 0.11 -11.20 -14.86
N GLY A 49 -1.22 -11.25 -14.87
CA GLY A 49 -2.00 -12.41 -15.29
C GLY A 49 -1.93 -13.60 -14.34
N LYS A 50 -1.24 -13.48 -13.20
CA LYS A 50 -1.04 -14.56 -12.21
C LYS A 50 -2.00 -14.50 -11.03
N LEU A 51 -2.69 -13.37 -10.85
CA LEU A 51 -3.60 -13.12 -9.75
C LEU A 51 -5.06 -13.19 -10.20
N ILE A 52 -5.89 -13.92 -9.46
CA ILE A 52 -7.35 -13.92 -9.59
C ILE A 52 -7.90 -12.70 -8.84
N THR A 53 -7.51 -12.58 -7.58
CA THR A 53 -8.03 -11.55 -6.68
C THR A 53 -6.90 -10.99 -5.85
N VAL A 54 -6.92 -9.66 -5.66
CA VAL A 54 -6.15 -8.98 -4.63
C VAL A 54 -7.14 -8.08 -3.88
N LEU A 55 -6.94 -7.88 -2.59
CA LEU A 55 -7.72 -6.95 -1.79
C LEU A 55 -6.85 -6.45 -0.63
N ALA A 56 -7.01 -5.20 -0.24
CA ALA A 56 -6.46 -4.68 1.01
C ALA A 56 -7.53 -3.91 1.77
N GLU A 57 -7.65 -4.21 3.07
CA GLU A 57 -8.63 -3.61 3.94
C GLU A 57 -8.03 -3.23 5.30
N VAL A 58 -8.68 -2.28 5.97
CA VAL A 58 -8.37 -1.89 7.35
C VAL A 58 -9.34 -2.57 8.29
N VAL A 59 -8.87 -2.90 9.49
CA VAL A 59 -9.69 -3.47 10.55
C VAL A 59 -9.87 -2.40 11.60
N TYR A 60 -11.13 -2.13 11.94
CA TYR A 60 -11.49 -1.17 12.98
C TYR A 60 -11.78 -1.89 14.30
N GLU A 61 -11.57 -1.17 15.39
CA GLU A 61 -11.89 -1.64 16.73
C GLU A 61 -13.38 -2.06 16.82
N GLY A 62 -13.62 -3.24 17.39
CA GLY A 62 -14.96 -3.81 17.56
C GLY A 62 -15.50 -4.60 16.35
N GLU A 63 -14.77 -4.65 15.23
CA GLU A 63 -15.15 -5.50 14.10
C GLU A 63 -14.81 -6.98 14.37
N PRO A 64 -15.69 -7.94 14.00
CA PRO A 64 -15.35 -9.36 14.05
C PRO A 64 -14.17 -9.68 13.12
N PHE A 65 -13.04 -10.03 13.75
CA PHE A 65 -11.80 -10.36 13.08
C PHE A 65 -11.14 -11.57 13.75
N ASN A 66 -10.75 -12.56 12.96
CA ASN A 66 -10.00 -13.72 13.41
C ASN A 66 -8.71 -13.86 12.59
N LEU A 67 -7.61 -14.09 13.28
CA LEU A 67 -6.29 -14.30 12.70
C LEU A 67 -5.63 -15.49 13.37
N GLU A 68 -5.58 -16.60 12.64
CA GLU A 68 -4.89 -17.81 13.03
C GLU A 68 -3.68 -18.00 12.13
N LEU A 69 -2.50 -17.99 12.74
CA LEU A 69 -1.24 -18.25 12.07
C LEU A 69 -0.73 -19.63 12.48
N GLY A 70 -0.06 -20.32 11.56
CA GLY A 70 0.41 -21.69 11.78
C GLY A 70 0.66 -22.37 10.44
N LEU A 71 0.68 -23.71 10.44
CA LEU A 71 0.85 -24.49 9.20
C LEU A 71 -0.33 -24.31 8.23
N ASN A 72 -1.52 -24.02 8.75
CA ASN A 72 -2.73 -23.74 7.97
C ASN A 72 -3.28 -22.38 8.40
N PRO A 73 -2.74 -21.28 7.88
CA PRO A 73 -3.13 -19.95 8.31
C PRO A 73 -4.55 -19.61 7.82
N VAL A 74 -5.37 -19.04 8.70
CA VAL A 74 -6.75 -18.64 8.44
C VAL A 74 -6.93 -17.19 8.88
N MET A 75 -7.55 -16.39 8.02
CA MET A 75 -7.92 -15.02 8.36
C MET A 75 -9.34 -14.75 7.90
N THR A 76 -10.19 -14.26 8.81
CA THR A 76 -11.55 -13.84 8.51
C THR A 76 -11.80 -12.45 9.06
N HIS A 77 -12.54 -11.66 8.28
CA HIS A 77 -12.93 -10.31 8.66
C HIS A 77 -14.35 -10.05 8.20
N SER A 78 -15.21 -9.58 9.11
CA SER A 78 -16.58 -9.17 8.80
C SER A 78 -16.76 -7.69 9.16
N PRO A 79 -16.55 -6.77 8.21
CA PRO A 79 -16.64 -5.34 8.47
C PRO A 79 -18.02 -4.94 8.98
N LEU A 80 -18.06 -4.02 9.95
CA LEU A 80 -19.29 -3.42 10.41
C LEU A 80 -19.74 -2.30 9.45
N PRO A 81 -21.06 -2.04 9.34
CA PRO A 81 -21.54 -0.88 8.62
C PRO A 81 -20.91 0.41 9.16
N PRO A 82 -20.59 1.42 8.31
CA PRO A 82 -19.95 2.65 8.76
C PRO A 82 -20.67 3.36 9.91
N SER A 83 -21.99 3.23 10.01
CA SER A 83 -22.80 3.80 11.10
C SER A 83 -22.61 3.15 12.46
N LYS A 84 -22.03 1.94 12.52
CA LYS A 84 -21.79 1.15 13.75
C LYS A 84 -20.31 0.90 14.02
N ARG A 85 -19.44 1.44 13.19
CA ARG A 85 -18.00 1.15 13.18
C ARG A 85 -17.24 2.21 13.97
N SER A 86 -16.23 1.78 14.74
CA SER A 86 -15.30 2.70 15.39
C SER A 86 -14.47 3.49 14.37
N ASN A 87 -14.01 4.67 14.74
CA ASN A 87 -13.01 5.41 13.96
C ASN A 87 -11.57 4.96 14.28
N GLN A 88 -11.38 4.10 15.28
CA GLN A 88 -10.08 3.58 15.68
C GLN A 88 -9.71 2.37 14.80
N ILE A 89 -8.58 2.48 14.11
CA ILE A 89 -8.00 1.38 13.33
C ILE A 89 -7.10 0.56 14.25
N ILE A 90 -7.19 -0.77 14.18
CA ILE A 90 -6.34 -1.69 14.96
C ILE A 90 -5.28 -2.38 14.08
N GLY A 91 -5.49 -2.39 12.76
CA GLY A 91 -4.55 -2.95 11.81
C GLY A 91 -5.07 -2.90 10.39
N ALA A 92 -4.32 -3.49 9.49
CA ALA A 92 -4.72 -3.66 8.09
C ALA A 92 -4.22 -5.00 7.56
N TYR A 93 -4.93 -5.54 6.57
CA TYR A 93 -4.50 -6.74 5.86
C TYR A 93 -4.55 -6.55 4.36
N ALA A 94 -3.82 -7.40 3.66
CA ALA A 94 -4.00 -7.67 2.26
C ALA A 94 -4.15 -9.17 2.04
N VAL A 95 -4.99 -9.56 1.07
CA VAL A 95 -5.15 -10.94 0.59
C VAL A 95 -4.88 -10.99 -0.90
N ALA A 96 -4.32 -12.09 -1.35
CA ALA A 96 -4.11 -12.41 -2.75
C ALA A 96 -4.45 -13.87 -3.02
N GLU A 97 -5.17 -14.09 -4.11
CA GLU A 97 -5.48 -15.40 -4.66
C GLU A 97 -4.82 -15.51 -6.03
N LEU A 98 -3.97 -16.52 -6.18
CA LEU A 98 -3.24 -16.83 -7.41
C LEU A 98 -4.04 -17.79 -8.28
N LYS A 99 -3.77 -17.77 -9.59
CA LYS A 99 -4.45 -18.65 -10.56
C LYS A 99 -4.18 -20.14 -10.36
N ASP A 100 -3.08 -20.49 -9.72
CA ASP A 100 -2.72 -21.85 -9.34
C ASP A 100 -3.43 -22.34 -8.06
N GLY A 101 -4.31 -21.51 -7.47
CA GLY A 101 -5.03 -21.81 -6.25
C GLY A 101 -4.28 -21.42 -4.98
N GLY A 102 -3.07 -20.88 -5.09
CA GLY A 102 -2.32 -20.34 -3.95
C GLY A 102 -3.08 -19.17 -3.30
N LYS A 103 -3.23 -19.22 -1.98
CA LYS A 103 -3.78 -18.11 -1.18
C LYS A 103 -2.71 -17.59 -0.25
N GLN A 104 -2.51 -16.28 -0.27
CA GLN A 104 -1.53 -15.61 0.56
C GLN A 104 -2.18 -14.39 1.18
N PHE A 105 -1.85 -14.12 2.44
CA PHE A 105 -2.30 -12.91 3.10
C PHE A 105 -1.21 -12.36 4.00
N GLN A 106 -1.28 -11.06 4.23
CA GLN A 106 -0.43 -10.37 5.18
C GLN A 106 -1.33 -9.52 6.05
N PHE A 107 -1.19 -9.64 7.37
CA PHE A 107 -1.76 -8.71 8.33
C PHE A 107 -0.64 -7.90 8.98
N MET A 108 -0.93 -6.65 9.34
CA MET A 108 -0.05 -5.79 10.11
C MET A 108 -0.86 -5.08 11.17
N TRP A 109 -0.34 -5.07 12.39
CA TRP A 109 -0.89 -4.28 13.47
C TRP A 109 -0.70 -2.79 13.20
N LYS A 110 -1.56 -1.96 13.77
CA LYS A 110 -1.45 -0.51 13.64
C LYS A 110 -0.08 -0.01 14.11
N GLU A 111 0.48 -0.58 15.17
CA GLU A 111 1.79 -0.20 15.71
C GLU A 111 2.92 -0.41 14.68
N ASP A 112 2.87 -1.52 13.94
CA ASP A 112 3.85 -1.81 12.88
C ASP A 112 3.71 -0.85 11.70
N ILE A 113 2.46 -0.53 11.34
CA ILE A 113 2.14 0.44 10.28
C ILE A 113 2.62 1.84 10.69
N ASP A 114 2.37 2.23 11.95
CA ASP A 114 2.80 3.51 12.51
C ASP A 114 4.32 3.60 12.59
N ALA A 115 5.01 2.49 12.90
CA ALA A 115 6.48 2.43 12.86
C ALA A 115 7.03 2.65 11.43
N ILE A 116 6.34 2.15 10.39
CA ILE A 116 6.68 2.41 8.99
C ILE A 116 6.36 3.87 8.63
N ALA A 117 5.21 4.39 9.06
CA ALA A 117 4.82 5.77 8.84
C ALA A 117 5.81 6.76 9.45
N ASN A 118 6.31 6.48 10.66
CA ASN A 118 7.29 7.31 11.37
C ASN A 118 8.67 7.34 10.70
N LYS A 119 8.99 6.32 9.89
CA LYS A 119 10.18 6.30 9.03
C LYS A 119 9.98 7.10 7.73
N ALA A 120 8.74 7.43 7.36
CA ALA A 120 8.47 8.25 6.19
C ALA A 120 8.96 9.69 6.38
N LYS A 121 9.50 10.27 5.31
CA LYS A 121 10.20 11.57 5.36
C LYS A 121 9.32 12.77 5.68
N ILE A 122 8.06 12.74 5.26
CA ILE A 122 7.14 13.86 5.49
C ILE A 122 6.55 13.73 6.90
N LYS A 123 7.20 14.38 7.87
CA LYS A 123 6.71 14.55 9.24
C LYS A 123 5.99 15.88 9.45
N SER A 124 5.38 16.44 8.40
CA SER A 124 4.60 17.68 8.50
C SER A 124 3.12 17.39 8.79
N LYS A 125 2.38 18.40 9.26
CA LYS A 125 0.91 18.32 9.43
C LYS A 125 0.15 17.94 8.14
N ILE A 126 0.78 18.11 6.98
CA ILE A 126 0.24 17.82 5.64
C ILE A 126 0.69 16.40 5.19
N SER A 127 1.20 15.57 6.09
CA SER A 127 1.59 14.20 5.73
C SER A 127 0.36 13.39 5.34
N PRO A 128 0.38 12.63 4.23
CA PRO A 128 -0.72 11.75 3.81
C PRO A 128 -1.15 10.75 4.89
N TRP A 129 -0.28 10.47 5.87
CA TRP A 129 -0.58 9.65 7.04
C TRP A 129 -1.58 10.30 8.01
N HIS A 130 -1.74 11.63 8.02
CA HIS A 130 -2.75 12.29 8.87
C HIS A 130 -4.11 12.37 8.16
N GLU A 131 -4.14 12.77 6.89
CA GLU A 131 -5.41 12.99 6.16
C GLU A 131 -5.97 11.72 5.52
N HIS A 132 -5.10 10.77 5.14
CA HIS A 132 -5.46 9.59 4.36
C HIS A 132 -4.88 8.30 4.95
N TYR A 133 -4.84 8.21 6.28
CA TYR A 133 -4.31 7.04 6.99
C TYR A 133 -4.84 5.68 6.48
N PRO A 134 -6.16 5.47 6.27
CA PRO A 134 -6.65 4.16 5.84
C PRO A 134 -6.10 3.74 4.47
N ALA A 135 -5.96 4.68 3.54
CA ALA A 135 -5.41 4.41 2.22
C ALA A 135 -3.90 4.09 2.30
N MET A 136 -3.18 4.78 3.17
CA MET A 136 -1.74 4.53 3.40
C MET A 136 -1.49 3.19 4.10
N ALA A 137 -2.32 2.81 5.07
CA ALA A 137 -2.27 1.50 5.71
C ALA A 137 -2.49 0.38 4.68
N LYS A 138 -3.55 0.47 3.84
CA LYS A 138 -3.80 -0.49 2.76
C LYS A 138 -2.64 -0.59 1.77
N LYS A 139 -2.04 0.54 1.36
CA LYS A 139 -0.87 0.55 0.47
C LYS A 139 0.33 -0.16 1.10
N THR A 140 0.57 0.08 2.39
CA THR A 140 1.68 -0.51 3.14
C THR A 140 1.57 -2.02 3.19
N VAL A 141 0.42 -2.54 3.60
CA VAL A 141 0.23 -3.99 3.72
C VAL A 141 0.19 -4.68 2.36
N LEU A 142 -0.41 -4.05 1.34
CA LEU A 142 -0.36 -4.58 -0.02
C LEU A 142 1.10 -4.71 -0.52
N ARG A 143 1.94 -3.70 -0.27
CA ARG A 143 3.36 -3.76 -0.64
C ARG A 143 4.09 -4.90 0.10
N SER A 144 3.79 -5.09 1.37
CA SER A 144 4.38 -6.17 2.17
C SER A 144 3.99 -7.53 1.60
N LEU A 145 2.69 -7.77 1.36
CA LEU A 145 2.19 -8.98 0.71
C LEU A 145 2.85 -9.20 -0.65
N ALA A 146 3.01 -8.13 -1.42
CA ALA A 146 3.60 -8.22 -2.73
C ALA A 146 5.04 -8.74 -2.76
N LYS A 147 5.81 -8.53 -1.69
CA LYS A 147 7.17 -9.09 -1.56
C LYS A 147 7.15 -10.63 -1.49
N LEU A 148 6.03 -11.21 -1.05
CA LEU A 148 5.85 -12.66 -0.88
C LEU A 148 5.24 -13.35 -2.11
N LEU A 149 4.62 -12.60 -3.02
CA LEU A 149 3.94 -13.16 -4.19
C LEU A 149 4.92 -13.32 -5.36
N PRO A 150 4.82 -14.40 -6.18
CA PRO A 150 5.61 -14.58 -7.40
C PRO A 150 5.16 -13.63 -8.53
N MET A 151 5.24 -12.32 -8.30
CA MET A 151 4.84 -11.29 -9.25
C MET A 151 5.91 -11.03 -10.31
N SER A 152 5.52 -10.35 -11.39
CA SER A 152 6.43 -10.05 -12.50
C SER A 152 7.48 -9.01 -12.07
N ALA A 153 8.63 -8.98 -12.76
CA ALA A 153 9.74 -8.09 -12.43
C ALA A 153 9.33 -6.60 -12.40
N GLU A 154 8.34 -6.21 -13.22
CA GLU A 154 7.81 -4.85 -13.31
C GLU A 154 7.06 -4.44 -12.04
N PHE A 155 6.35 -5.37 -11.39
CA PHE A 155 5.70 -5.10 -10.11
C PHE A 155 6.76 -4.87 -9.01
N TYR A 156 7.77 -5.75 -8.95
CA TYR A 156 8.86 -5.61 -7.99
C TYR A 156 9.61 -4.29 -8.19
N GLN A 157 9.86 -3.88 -9.46
CA GLN A 157 10.45 -2.58 -9.79
C GLN A 157 9.56 -1.41 -9.33
N ALA A 158 8.25 -1.44 -9.57
CA ALA A 158 7.34 -0.39 -9.12
C ALA A 158 7.27 -0.27 -7.58
N ALA A 159 7.25 -1.41 -6.87
CA ALA A 159 7.24 -1.45 -5.41
C ALA A 159 8.56 -0.93 -4.81
N ALA A 160 9.70 -1.27 -5.43
CA ALA A 160 11.02 -0.82 -5.03
C ALA A 160 11.25 0.68 -5.33
N MET A 161 10.84 1.17 -6.51
CA MET A 161 10.93 2.60 -6.87
C MET A 161 10.15 3.49 -5.90
N ASP A 162 8.97 3.05 -5.46
CA ASP A 162 8.19 3.78 -4.46
C ASP A 162 8.84 3.71 -3.06
N GLU A 163 9.58 2.65 -2.75
CA GLU A 163 10.36 2.51 -1.51
C GLU A 163 11.56 3.47 -1.50
N GLU A 164 12.30 3.58 -2.62
CA GLU A 164 13.36 4.56 -2.80
C GLU A 164 12.86 6.00 -2.68
N ASN A 165 11.76 6.36 -3.37
CA ASN A 165 11.16 7.70 -3.24
C ASN A 165 10.72 8.00 -1.79
N THR A 166 10.33 6.98 -1.03
CA THR A 166 10.05 7.11 0.41
C THR A 166 11.32 7.21 1.27
N GLN A 167 12.51 6.83 0.78
CA GLN A 167 13.80 6.78 1.51
C GLN A 167 14.90 7.79 1.12
N VAL A 168 15.00 8.31 -0.12
CA VAL A 168 15.93 9.42 -0.51
C VAL A 168 15.92 10.66 0.41
N SER A 169 16.81 10.72 1.39
CA SER A 169 17.09 11.92 2.17
C SER A 169 17.75 12.95 1.26
N PHE A 170 17.13 14.11 1.08
CA PHE A 170 17.89 15.35 0.94
C PHE A 170 18.07 15.89 2.36
N ALA A 171 18.68 15.08 3.25
CA ALA A 171 20.04 15.33 3.71
C ALA A 171 20.32 16.79 3.67
#